data_AF-A0A017HKK6-F1
#
_entry.id   AF-A0A017HKK6-F1
#
_cell.length_a   1.000
_cell.length_b   1.000
_cell.length_c   1.000
_cell.angle_alpha   90.00
_cell.angle_beta   90.00
_cell.angle_gamma   90.00
#
_symmetry.space_group_name_H-M   'P 1'
#
loop_
_entity.id
_entity.type
_entity.pdbx_description
1 polymer ?
#
loop_
_entity_poly.entity_id
_entity_poly.type
_entity_poly.pdbx_seq_one_letter_code
_entity_poly.pdbx_strand_id
1 'polypeptide(L)' 'MRHLKSLVLATALTAAAGQAFAGGFAPVVAEPAPVAPVVVTEPEAPRSTFGILLPLALLGGLVALAVANEDEDSES' A
#
# COMPACT_ATOMS: atom_id res chain seq x y z
N MET A 1 -20.28 -20.60 -5.05
CA MET A 1 -20.28 -19.11 -5.08
C MET A 1 -19.48 -18.43 -3.97
N ARG A 2 -19.13 -19.11 -2.85
CA ARG A 2 -18.36 -18.49 -1.74
C ARG A 2 -16.97 -18.00 -2.18
N HIS A 3 -16.24 -18.80 -2.95
CA HIS A 3 -14.89 -18.44 -3.44
C HIS A 3 -14.88 -17.31 -4.49
N LEU A 4 -15.95 -17.16 -5.27
CA LEU A 4 -16.07 -16.05 -6.21
C LEU A 4 -16.20 -14.70 -5.46
N LYS A 5 -16.91 -14.71 -4.33
CA LYS A 5 -17.12 -13.52 -3.48
C LYS A 5 -15.85 -13.10 -2.75
N SER A 6 -15.02 -14.05 -2.28
CA SER A 6 -13.73 -13.74 -1.67
C SER A 6 -12.72 -13.20 -2.68
N LEU A 7 -12.72 -13.75 -3.90
CA LEU A 7 -11.84 -13.31 -4.98
C LEU A 7 -12.19 -11.87 -5.43
N VAL A 8 -13.48 -11.56 -5.56
CA VAL A 8 -13.96 -10.20 -5.85
C VAL A 8 -13.55 -9.21 -4.76
N LEU A 9 -13.66 -9.59 -3.48
CA LEU A 9 -13.24 -8.73 -2.36
C LEU A 9 -11.72 -8.45 -2.38
N ALA A 10 -10.91 -9.49 -2.65
CA ALA A 10 -9.46 -9.36 -2.75
C ALA A 10 -9.04 -8.45 -3.93
N THR A 11 -9.72 -8.56 -5.08
CA THR A 11 -9.46 -7.68 -6.23
C THR A 11 -9.86 -6.24 -5.96
N ALA A 12 -10.97 -6.00 -5.25
CA ALA A 12 -11.40 -4.65 -4.89
C ALA A 12 -10.41 -3.98 -3.90
N LEU A 13 -9.90 -4.73 -2.93
CA LEU A 13 -8.91 -4.24 -1.97
C LEU A 13 -7.57 -3.92 -2.66
N THR A 14 -7.15 -4.75 -3.60
CA THR A 14 -5.91 -4.54 -4.39
C THR A 14 -6.03 -3.32 -5.31
N ALA A 15 -7.18 -3.11 -5.94
CA ALA A 15 -7.43 -1.94 -6.78
C ALA A 15 -7.46 -0.62 -5.97
N ALA A 16 -7.97 -0.66 -4.74
CA ALA A 16 -7.94 0.50 -3.84
C ALA A 16 -6.52 0.82 -3.33
N ALA A 17 -5.66 -0.19 -3.14
CA ALA A 17 -4.27 -0.01 -2.71
C ALA A 17 -3.36 0.59 -3.80
N GLY A 18 -3.70 0.45 -5.08
CA GLY A 18 -2.94 1.04 -6.20
C GLY A 18 -2.83 2.57 -6.15
N GLN A 19 -3.82 3.24 -5.55
CA GLN A 19 -3.83 4.69 -5.36
C GLN A 19 -2.78 5.16 -4.32
N ALA A 20 -2.36 4.28 -3.40
CA ALA A 20 -1.38 4.60 -2.36
C ALA A 20 0.08 4.43 -2.82
N PHE A 21 0.34 3.68 -3.89
CA PHE A 21 1.69 3.44 -4.41
C PHE A 21 2.13 4.47 -5.48
N ALA A 22 1.19 5.22 -6.06
CA ALA A 22 1.44 6.10 -7.21
C ALA A 22 1.73 7.57 -6.86
N GLY A 23 2.21 7.87 -5.66
CA GLY A 23 2.73 9.20 -5.33
C GLY A 23 1.70 10.32 -5.53
N GLY A 24 0.60 10.27 -4.76
CA GLY A 24 -0.29 11.42 -4.66
C GLY A 24 0.55 12.68 -4.39
N PHE A 25 0.23 13.76 -5.12
CA PHE A 25 0.90 15.07 -5.19
C PHE A 25 1.91 15.24 -6.33
N ALA A 26 1.41 15.70 -7.49
CA ALA A 26 2.14 16.67 -8.30
C ALA A 26 1.19 17.52 -9.15
N PRO A 27 0.62 18.64 -8.64
CA PRO A 27 0.23 19.72 -9.52
C PRO A 27 1.50 20.36 -10.11
N VAL A 28 1.67 20.29 -11.43
CA VAL A 28 2.76 20.96 -12.16
C VAL A 28 2.54 22.47 -12.09
N VAL A 29 3.43 23.17 -11.39
CA VAL A 29 3.46 24.64 -11.37
C VAL A 29 4.33 25.11 -12.54
N ALA A 30 3.75 25.91 -13.43
CA ALA A 30 4.47 26.53 -14.54
C ALA A 30 5.35 27.70 -14.03
N GLU A 31 6.62 27.71 -14.44
CA GLU A 31 7.68 28.57 -13.90
C GLU A 31 7.84 29.88 -14.72
N PRO A 32 7.87 31.07 -14.10
CA PRO A 32 8.27 32.30 -14.78
C PRO A 32 9.71 32.75 -14.42
N ALA A 33 10.54 32.87 -15.46
CA ALA A 33 11.76 33.67 -15.66
C ALA A 33 12.97 33.53 -14.68
N PRO A 34 14.22 33.58 -15.18
CA PRO A 34 15.40 33.18 -14.39
C PRO A 34 15.81 34.26 -13.38
N VAL A 35 15.59 33.98 -12.10
CA VAL A 35 16.21 34.68 -10.97
C VAL A 35 17.33 33.78 -10.43
N ALA A 36 18.44 34.38 -9.98
CA ALA A 36 19.63 33.68 -9.46
C ALA A 36 19.27 32.44 -8.61
N PRO A 37 20.01 31.32 -8.71
CA PRO A 37 19.59 30.03 -8.15
C PRO A 37 19.42 30.14 -6.64
N VAL A 38 18.17 30.31 -6.22
CA VAL A 38 17.77 30.17 -4.83
C VAL A 38 17.91 28.68 -4.54
N VAL A 39 18.80 28.32 -3.62
CA VAL A 39 18.89 26.94 -3.13
C VAL A 39 17.62 26.69 -2.31
N VAL A 40 16.57 26.25 -2.99
CA VAL A 40 15.32 25.81 -2.37
C VAL A 40 15.58 24.43 -1.80
N THR A 41 15.79 24.34 -0.48
CA THR A 41 15.86 23.05 0.20
C THR A 41 14.44 22.54 0.42
N GLU A 42 14.09 21.43 -0.22
CA GLU A 42 12.80 20.77 0.01
C GLU A 42 12.71 20.32 1.48
N PRO A 43 11.55 20.52 2.14
CA PRO A 43 11.31 19.99 3.47
C PRO A 43 11.46 18.46 3.50
N GLU A 44 11.98 17.88 4.59
CA GLU A 44 12.00 16.43 4.77
C GLU A 44 10.59 15.88 4.60
N ALA A 45 10.42 14.94 3.66
CA ALA A 45 9.12 14.34 3.40
C ALA A 45 8.59 13.63 4.65
N PRO A 46 7.29 13.78 4.99
CA PRO A 46 6.70 13.04 6.10
C PRO A 46 6.86 11.53 5.91
N ARG A 47 7.53 10.86 6.86
CA ARG A 47 7.74 9.41 6.86
C ARG A 47 6.87 8.72 7.91
N SER A 48 6.24 7.61 7.53
CA SER A 48 5.38 6.81 8.41
C SER A 48 5.96 5.42 8.63
N THR A 49 6.19 5.06 9.89
CA THR A 49 6.58 3.69 10.28
C THR A 49 5.49 2.67 9.94
N PHE A 50 4.22 3.10 9.92
CA PHE A 50 3.10 2.24 9.55
C PHE A 50 3.15 1.80 8.07
N GLY A 51 3.85 2.53 7.20
CA GLY A 51 4.07 2.10 5.82
C GLY A 51 4.82 0.78 5.70
N ILE A 52 5.62 0.41 6.71
CA ILE A 52 6.36 -0.86 6.77
C ILE A 52 5.66 -1.85 7.70
N LEU A 53 5.20 -1.38 8.87
CA LEU A 53 4.61 -2.27 9.87
C LEU A 53 3.27 -2.87 9.42
N LEU A 54 2.42 -2.09 8.73
CA LEU A 54 1.11 -2.57 8.31
C LEU A 54 1.20 -3.70 7.25
N PRO A 55 2.03 -3.60 6.19
CA PRO A 55 2.25 -4.72 5.27
C PRO A 55 2.83 -5.97 5.94
N LEU A 56 3.79 -5.79 6.85
CA LEU A 56 4.40 -6.93 7.56
C LEU A 56 3.38 -7.63 8.47
N ALA A 57 2.54 -6.86 9.18
CA ALA A 57 1.49 -7.41 10.01
C ALA A 57 0.44 -8.17 9.19
N LEU A 58 0.04 -7.62 8.04
CA LEU A 58 -0.90 -8.26 7.12
C LEU A 58 -0.30 -9.57 6.56
N LEU A 59 0.96 -9.54 6.10
CA LEU A 59 1.65 -10.73 5.62
C LEU A 59 1.72 -11.82 6.69
N GLY A 60 2.12 -11.47 7.92
CA GLY A 60 2.16 -12.40 9.04
C GLY A 60 0.78 -12.97 9.38
N GLY A 61 -0.26 -12.14 9.36
CA GLY A 61 -1.64 -12.58 9.58
C GLY A 61 -2.15 -13.55 8.52
N LEU A 62 -1.82 -13.32 7.24
CA LEU A 62 -2.18 -14.25 6.16
C LEU A 62 -1.46 -15.59 6.28
N VAL A 63 -0.17 -15.59 6.66
CA VAL A 63 0.58 -16.83 6.90
C VAL A 63 -0.02 -17.60 8.07
N ALA A 64 -0.32 -16.93 9.19
CA ALA A 64 -0.95 -17.58 10.35
C ALA A 64 -2.33 -18.16 10.00
N LEU A 65 -3.13 -17.44 9.21
CA LEU A 65 -4.42 -17.91 8.74
C LEU A 65 -4.28 -19.15 7.81
N ALA A 66 -3.28 -19.16 6.92
CA ALA A 66 -3.05 -20.30 6.04
C ALA A 66 -2.69 -21.57 6.82
N VAL A 67 -1.77 -21.46 7.78
CA VAL A 67 -1.38 -22.58 8.66
C VAL A 67 -2.57 -23.11 9.44
N ALA A 68 -3.35 -22.22 10.06
CA ALA A 68 -4.52 -22.63 10.85
C ALA A 68 -5.59 -23.40 10.03
N ASN A 69 -5.71 -23.12 8.73
CA ASN A 69 -6.67 -23.83 7.86
C ASN A 69 -6.12 -25.19 7.38
N GLU A 70 -4.80 -25.35 7.23
CA GLU A 70 -4.19 -26.62 6.77
C GLU A 70 -4.28 -27.73 7.83
N ASP A 71 -4.29 -27.35 9.12
CA ASP A 71 -4.53 -28.26 10.23
C ASP A 71 -5.97 -28.81 10.26
N GLU A 72 -6.98 -28.02 9.85
CA GLU A 72 -8.39 -28.46 9.86
C GLU A 72 -8.73 -29.46 8.72
N ASP A 73 -8.03 -29.39 7.58
CA ASP A 73 -8.30 -30.26 6.42
C ASP A 73 -7.67 -31.68 6.57
N SER A 74 -6.74 -31.87 7.51
CA SER A 74 -6.01 -33.15 7.71
C SER A 74 -6.71 -34.13 8.67
N GLU A 75 -7.76 -33.72 9.38
CA GLU A 75 -8.53 -34.55 10.33
C GLU A 75 -9.85 -35.10 9.75
N SER A 76 -10.03 -35.09 8.42
CA SER A 76 -11.26 -35.58 7.75
C SER A 76 -11.04 -36.69 6.72
#